data_AF-A0A1P8FDY2-F1
#
_entry.id   AF-A0A1P8FDY2-F1
#
_cell.length_a   1.000
_cell.length_b   1.000
_cell.length_c   1.000
_cell.angle_alpha   90.00
_cell.angle_beta   90.00
_cell.angle_gamma   90.00
#
_symmetry.space_group_name_H-M   'P 1'
#
loop_
_entity.id
_entity.type
_entity.pdbx_description
1 polymer ?
#
loop_
_entity_poly.entity_id
_entity_poly.type
_entity_poly.pdbx_seq_one_letter_code
_entity_poly.pdbx_strand_id
1 'polypeptide(L)'
;MGRTVRVLAVLVALAAVFSLGQSMKSRSGDRPPGPVHNAKAAIEIAVAAWTPVYGREQIEKQKPFRALLRGGVWTVEGTLPSNSAGGVVLAEIASDNGRVIRMSDGRR
;
A
#
# COMPACT_ATOMS: atom_id res chain seq x y z
N MET A 1 -5.05 -47.62 26.02
CA MET A 1 -5.94 -46.74 25.23
C MET A 1 -5.78 -45.22 25.48
N GLY A 2 -4.91 -44.73 26.38
CA GLY A 2 -4.81 -43.29 26.70
C GLY A 2 -3.69 -42.48 26.02
N ARG A 3 -2.68 -43.12 25.43
CA ARG A 3 -1.52 -42.42 24.83
C ARG A 3 -1.73 -42.04 23.36
N THR A 4 -2.42 -42.90 22.60
CA THR A 4 -2.75 -42.67 21.19
C THR A 4 -3.78 -41.55 20.99
N VAL A 5 -4.74 -41.42 21.90
CA VAL A 5 -5.75 -40.35 21.90
C VAL A 5 -5.11 -38.98 22.14
N ARG A 6 -4.07 -38.90 22.98
CA ARG A 6 -3.36 -37.65 23.29
C ARG A 6 -2.45 -37.19 22.14
N VAL A 7 -1.78 -38.11 21.44
CA VAL A 7 -0.93 -37.77 20.28
C VAL A 7 -1.78 -37.31 19.09
N LEU A 8 -2.94 -37.94 18.85
CA LEU A 8 -3.87 -37.48 17.81
C LEU A 8 -4.42 -36.08 18.13
N ALA A 9 -4.75 -35.79 19.39
CA ALA A 9 -5.27 -34.49 19.79
C ALA A 9 -4.26 -33.35 19.56
N VAL A 10 -2.96 -33.59 19.78
CA VAL A 10 -1.90 -32.58 19.57
C VAL A 10 -1.67 -32.30 18.08
N LEU A 11 -1.78 -33.32 17.22
CA LEU A 11 -1.63 -33.14 15.77
C LEU A 11 -2.83 -32.41 15.13
N VAL A 12 -4.04 -32.67 15.61
CA VAL A 12 -5.24 -31.93 15.19
C VAL A 12 -5.17 -30.46 15.64
N ALA A 13 -4.67 -30.20 16.84
CA ALA A 13 -4.49 -28.83 17.34
C ALA A 13 -3.46 -28.04 16.54
N LEU A 14 -2.35 -28.65 16.12
CA LEU A 14 -1.33 -28.00 15.28
C LEU A 14 -1.83 -27.68 13.87
N ALA A 15 -2.68 -28.54 13.29
CA ALA A 15 -3.30 -28.28 11.98
C ALA A 15 -4.32 -27.12 12.02
N ALA A 16 -5.05 -26.97 13.13
CA ALA A 16 -6.04 -25.89 13.29
C ALA A 16 -5.41 -24.49 13.37
N VAL A 17 -4.21 -24.37 13.98
CA VAL A 17 -3.48 -23.10 14.07
C VAL A 17 -2.95 -22.66 12.70
N PHE A 18 -2.54 -23.60 11.85
CA PHE A 18 -2.04 -23.29 10.51
C PHE A 18 -3.13 -22.72 9.58
N SER A 19 -4.37 -23.18 9.71
CA SER A 19 -5.51 -22.71 8.91
C SER A 19 -5.97 -21.29 9.26
N LEU A 20 -5.74 -20.83 10.49
CA LEU A 20 -6.05 -19.44 10.89
C LEU A 20 -5.12 -18.41 10.26
N GLY A 21 -3.90 -18.81 9.87
CA GLY A 21 -2.91 -17.93 9.24
C GLY A 21 -3.15 -17.64 7.75
N GLN A 22 -4.01 -18.41 7.08
CA GLN A 22 -4.18 -18.33 5.61
C GLN A 22 -5.23 -17.31 5.15
N SER A 23 -5.98 -16.67 6.06
CA SER A 23 -7.12 -15.83 5.67
C SER A 23 -6.81 -14.35 5.37
N MET A 24 -5.54 -13.96 5.26
CA MET A 24 -5.14 -12.59 4.87
C MET A 24 -4.83 -12.42 3.38
N LYS A 25 -5.26 -13.34 2.50
CA LYS A 25 -5.28 -13.06 1.06
C LYS A 25 -6.54 -12.27 0.74
N SER A 26 -6.47 -10.95 0.94
CA SER A 26 -7.54 -10.01 0.57
C SER A 26 -7.95 -10.28 -0.88
N ARG A 27 -9.16 -10.82 -1.09
CA ARG A 27 -9.78 -10.94 -2.41
C ARG A 27 -10.06 -9.53 -2.90
N SER A 28 -9.11 -8.97 -3.62
CA SER A 28 -9.16 -7.62 -4.19
C SER A 28 -10.25 -7.43 -5.26
N GLY A 29 -11.06 -8.45 -5.56
CA GLY A 29 -12.09 -8.43 -6.60
C GLY A 29 -13.50 -8.01 -6.14
N ASP A 30 -13.83 -8.14 -4.85
CA ASP A 30 -15.23 -8.04 -4.38
C ASP A 30 -15.54 -6.76 -3.60
N ARG A 31 -14.55 -5.90 -3.34
CA ARG A 31 -14.80 -4.65 -2.60
C ARG A 31 -15.26 -3.56 -3.58
N PRO A 32 -16.38 -2.85 -3.30
CA PRO A 32 -16.73 -1.68 -4.08
C PRO A 32 -15.55 -0.70 -4.12
N PRO A 33 -15.35 0.02 -5.25
CA PRO A 33 -14.28 1.00 -5.33
C PRO A 33 -14.43 1.98 -4.16
N GLY A 34 -13.42 1.99 -3.29
CA GLY A 34 -13.35 2.95 -2.21
C GLY A 34 -13.23 4.37 -2.77
N PRO A 35 -13.59 5.42 -2.01
CA PRO A 35 -13.76 6.83 -2.42
C PRO A 35 -12.66 7.43 -3.32
N VAL A 36 -11.45 6.87 -3.32
CA VAL A 36 -10.42 7.21 -4.30
C VAL A 36 -10.60 6.35 -5.56
N HIS A 37 -11.52 6.76 -6.43
CA HIS A 37 -12.01 5.94 -7.56
C HIS A 37 -11.05 5.90 -8.75
N ASN A 38 -10.09 6.83 -8.84
CA ASN A 38 -9.22 6.95 -10.01
C ASN A 38 -7.83 7.52 -9.67
N ALA A 39 -6.91 7.37 -10.63
CA ALA A 39 -5.53 7.83 -10.53
C ALA A 39 -5.41 9.33 -10.25
N LYS A 40 -6.28 10.16 -10.86
CA LYS A 40 -6.27 11.61 -10.66
C LYS A 40 -6.54 11.99 -9.21
N ALA A 41 -7.55 11.38 -8.58
CA ALA A 41 -7.87 11.60 -7.18
C ALA A 41 -6.70 11.17 -6.26
N ALA A 42 -6.08 10.02 -6.54
CA ALA A 42 -4.91 9.56 -5.79
C ALA A 42 -3.73 10.55 -5.91
N ILE A 43 -3.48 11.08 -7.12
CA ILE A 43 -2.44 12.09 -7.37
C ILE A 43 -2.73 13.38 -6.59
N GLU A 44 -3.98 13.86 -6.58
CA GLU A 44 -4.36 15.07 -5.84
C GLU A 44 -4.12 14.91 -4.33
N ILE A 45 -4.49 13.76 -3.77
CA ILE A 45 -4.22 13.44 -2.36
C ILE A 45 -2.71 13.41 -2.10
N ALA A 46 -1.93 12.74 -2.96
CA ALA A 46 -0.48 12.66 -2.81
C ALA A 46 0.19 14.05 -2.88
N VAL A 47 -0.18 14.89 -3.84
CA VAL A 47 0.34 16.25 -3.99
C VAL A 47 -0.03 17.11 -2.78
N ALA A 48 -1.27 17.01 -2.30
CA ALA A 48 -1.71 17.72 -1.09
C ALA A 48 -0.91 17.27 0.16
N ALA A 49 -0.58 15.98 0.27
CA ALA A 49 0.22 15.46 1.37
C ALA A 49 1.70 15.84 1.28
N TRP A 50 2.29 15.83 0.08
CA TRP A 50 3.70 16.17 -0.15
C TRP A 50 4.00 17.66 -0.04
N THR A 51 3.08 18.52 -0.49
CA THR A 51 3.32 19.97 -0.60
C THR A 51 3.75 20.64 0.72
N PRO A 52 3.12 20.36 1.88
CA PRO A 52 3.56 20.91 3.17
C PRO A 52 4.95 20.45 3.62
N VAL A 53 5.41 19.28 3.16
CA VAL A 53 6.69 18.69 3.59
C VAL A 53 7.84 19.14 2.70
N TYR A 54 7.65 19.13 1.39
CA TYR A 54 8.72 19.36 0.41
C TYR A 54 8.66 20.72 -0.28
N GLY A 55 7.53 21.43 -0.15
CA GLY A 55 7.26 22.67 -0.86
C GLY A 55 6.74 22.45 -2.28
N ARG A 56 5.85 23.36 -2.73
CA ARG A 56 5.17 23.26 -4.02
C ARG A 56 6.13 23.20 -5.20
N GLU A 57 7.15 24.06 -5.22
CA GLU A 57 8.12 24.12 -6.33
C GLU A 57 8.87 22.80 -6.53
N GLN A 58 9.21 22.11 -5.44
CA GLN A 58 9.92 20.84 -5.51
C GLN A 58 9.02 19.72 -6.03
N ILE A 59 7.74 19.73 -5.64
CA ILE A 59 6.75 18.76 -6.11
C ILE A 59 6.40 18.97 -7.58
N GLU A 60 6.30 20.23 -8.03
CA GLU A 60 6.06 20.54 -9.45
C GLU A 60 7.16 19.99 -10.38
N LYS A 61 8.42 20.01 -9.93
CA LYS A 61 9.56 19.43 -10.67
C LYS A 61 9.53 17.91 -10.79
N GLN A 62 8.72 17.23 -9.98
CA GLN A 62 8.55 15.78 -9.99
C GLN A 62 7.44 15.32 -10.97
N LYS A 63 6.85 16.23 -11.76
CA LYS A 63 5.91 15.85 -12.82
C LYS A 63 6.64 15.16 -13.99
N PRO A 64 5.96 14.26 -14.73
CA PRO A 64 4.59 13.79 -14.51
C PRO A 64 4.48 12.82 -13.33
N PHE A 65 3.32 12.80 -12.68
CA PHE A 65 3.01 11.82 -11.63
C PHE A 65 2.37 10.57 -12.23
N ARG A 66 2.67 9.42 -11.63
CA ARG A 66 2.04 8.13 -11.96
C ARG A 66 1.34 7.57 -10.74
N ALA A 67 0.17 6.97 -10.94
CA ALA A 67 -0.56 6.30 -9.89
C ALA A 67 -1.01 4.91 -10.32
N LEU A 68 -0.73 3.92 -9.48
CA LEU A 68 -1.06 2.51 -9.72
C LEU A 68 -1.85 1.95 -8.54
N LEU A 69 -3.00 1.34 -8.82
CA LEU A 69 -3.83 0.68 -7.80
C LEU A 69 -3.48 -0.80 -7.74
N ARG A 70 -3.05 -1.29 -6.57
CA ARG A 70 -2.86 -2.71 -6.31
C ARG A 70 -3.33 -3.04 -4.90
N GLY A 71 -4.16 -4.08 -4.76
CA GLY A 71 -4.60 -4.57 -3.44
C GLY A 71 -5.34 -3.54 -2.58
N GLY A 72 -6.05 -2.58 -3.19
CA GLY A 72 -6.74 -1.51 -2.46
C GLY A 72 -5.81 -0.37 -1.99
N VAL A 73 -4.58 -0.32 -2.48
CA VAL A 73 -3.62 0.74 -2.20
C VAL A 73 -3.20 1.41 -3.50
N TRP A 74 -3.36 2.72 -3.57
CA TRP A 74 -2.80 3.56 -4.61
C TRP A 74 -1.34 3.86 -4.26
N THR A 75 -0.42 3.48 -5.14
CA THR A 75 0.97 3.93 -5.09
C THR A 75 1.12 5.09 -6.07
N VAL A 76 1.50 6.27 -5.58
CA VAL A 76 1.73 7.46 -6.39
C VAL A 76 3.20 7.83 -6.33
N GLU A 77 3.81 8.04 -7.49
CA GLU A 77 5.22 8.39 -7.61
C GLU A 77 5.44 9.62 -8.51
N GLY A 78 6.45 10.40 -8.15
CA GLY A 78 7.04 11.41 -9.02
C GLY A 78 7.96 10.83 -10.09
N THR A 79 8.35 11.66 -11.03
CA THR A 79 9.37 11.36 -12.04
C THR A 79 10.62 12.19 -11.74
N LEU A 80 11.79 11.53 -11.74
CA LEU A 80 13.07 12.21 -11.69
C LEU A 80 13.59 12.40 -13.11
N PRO A 81 13.98 13.62 -13.54
CA PRO A 81 14.63 13.82 -14.81
C PRO A 81 15.91 12.99 -14.91
N SER A 82 16.14 12.37 -16.07
CA SER A 82 17.44 11.79 -16.40
C SER A 82 18.48 12.90 -16.24
N ASN A 83 19.50 12.66 -15.41
CA ASN A 83 20.57 13.60 -15.04
C ASN A 83 20.34 14.50 -13.81
N SER A 84 19.31 14.24 -13.00
CA SER A 84 19.15 14.87 -11.67
C SER A 84 19.68 13.98 -10.55
N ALA A 85 20.45 14.54 -9.61
CA ALA A 85 20.84 13.85 -8.38
C ALA A 85 19.68 13.88 -7.36
N GLY A 86 19.29 12.71 -6.83
CA GLY A 86 18.25 12.60 -5.81
C GLY A 86 17.32 11.40 -6.03
N GLY A 87 16.18 11.40 -5.34
CA GLY A 87 15.15 10.37 -5.46
C GLY A 87 13.77 10.94 -5.74
N VAL A 88 12.84 10.06 -6.13
CA VAL A 88 11.44 10.42 -6.38
C VAL A 88 10.63 10.42 -5.08
N VAL A 89 9.63 11.29 -5.01
CA VAL A 89 8.61 11.21 -3.96
C VAL A 89 7.66 10.05 -4.25
N LEU A 90 7.27 9.34 -3.19
CA LEU A 90 6.32 8.23 -3.25
C LEU A 90 5.32 8.35 -2.10
N ALA A 91 4.05 8.08 -2.40
CA ALA A 91 2.96 7.99 -1.43
C ALA A 91 2.16 6.71 -1.63
N GLU A 92 1.81 6.04 -0.54
CA GLU A 92 0.84 4.95 -0.53
C GLU A 92 -0.46 5.45 0.11
N ILE A 93 -1.58 5.28 -0.59
CA ILE A 93 -2.88 5.83 -0.20
C ILE A 93 -3.90 4.70 -0.20
N ALA A 94 -4.62 4.53 0.90
CA ALA A 94 -5.71 3.56 0.99
C ALA A 94 -6.86 3.98 0.07
N SER A 95 -7.28 3.10 -0.84
CA SER A 95 -8.37 3.43 -1.78
C SER A 95 -9.72 3.61 -1.06
N ASP A 96 -9.90 2.96 0.09
CA ASP A 96 -11.16 2.91 0.87
C ASP A 96 -11.49 4.14 1.71
N ASN A 97 -10.52 5.02 1.97
CA ASN A 97 -10.76 6.23 2.77
C ASN A 97 -9.82 7.40 2.42
N GLY A 98 -8.90 7.22 1.47
CA GLY A 98 -7.94 8.26 1.10
C GLY A 98 -6.84 8.52 2.13
N ARG A 99 -6.71 7.68 3.17
CA ARG A 99 -5.65 7.82 4.17
C ARG A 99 -4.30 7.57 3.51
N VAL A 100 -3.38 8.50 3.71
CA VAL A 100 -1.97 8.32 3.38
C VAL A 100 -1.38 7.32 4.37
N ILE A 101 -1.02 6.14 3.88
CA ILE A 101 -0.42 5.04 4.65
C ILE A 101 1.07 5.31 4.86
N ARG A 102 1.74 5.80 3.80
CA ARG A 102 3.19 6.00 3.80
C ARG A 102 3.58 7.14 2.86
N MET A 103 4.63 7.87 3.24
CA MET A 103 5.33 8.82 2.38
C MET A 103 6.84 8.54 2.47
N SER A 104 7.54 8.65 1.35
CA SER A 104 9.01 8.57 1.32
C SER A 104 9.55 9.37 0.14
N ASP A 105 10.77 9.89 0.25
CA ASP A 105 11.57 10.29 -0.91
C ASP A 105 12.74 9.29 -1.10
N GLY A 106 13.21 9.13 -2.33
CA GLY A 106 14.32 8.23 -2.64
C GLY A 106 15.71 8.76 -2.24
N ARG A 107 15.79 9.75 -1.33
CA ARG A 107 17.07 10.23 -0.80
C ARG A 107 17.50 9.31 0.35
N ARG A 108 18.60 8.60 0.16
CA ARG A 108 19.34 7.88 1.21
C ARG A 108 20.81 8.25 1.13
#